data_AF-A0A4Q2J4D1-F1
#
_entry.id   AF-A0A4Q2J4D1-F1
#
_cell.length_a   1.000
_cell.length_b   1.000
_cell.length_c   1.000
_cell.angle_alpha   90.00
_cell.angle_beta   90.00
_cell.angle_gamma   90.00
#
_symmetry.space_group_name_H-M   'P 1'
#
loop_
_entity.id
_entity.type
_entity.pdbx_description
1 polymer ?
#
loop_
_entity_poly.entity_id
_entity_poly.type
_entity_poly.pdbx_seq_one_letter_code
_entity_poly.pdbx_strand_id
1 'polypeptide(L)'
;MHMNKNSHSVFLQLAFFLAYLMMSAVAVGEPDKVIMASVPKLGGGSLEFAIPAAFRPKVSENFFTLTADLPGFPDADYSGTRARSLFLIVRTRPKFGTLAFDILNGLKANLKEMPEQNGCRVFIETVPGKNTSIIYFLFNDERGNPVVVTDPGEWSGSYHWEHAYTEGYEIKAEVNKKYGTEFQKVDKKIVNFVNSIMRR
;
A
#
# COMPACT_ATOMS: atom_id res chain seq x y z
N MET A 1 40.83 -27.73 -58.04
CA MET A 1 41.26 -26.38 -57.61
C MET A 1 40.11 -25.78 -56.80
N HIS A 2 40.21 -25.88 -55.47
CA HIS A 2 39.15 -25.50 -54.52
C HIS A 2 39.13 -23.97 -54.36
N MET A 3 37.97 -23.34 -54.57
CA MET A 3 37.72 -21.96 -54.13
C MET A 3 36.75 -21.94 -52.94
N ASN A 4 37.14 -21.08 -52.00
CA ASN A 4 36.83 -21.03 -50.59
C ASN A 4 35.50 -20.30 -50.33
N LYS A 5 34.49 -21.00 -49.82
CA LYS A 5 33.21 -20.43 -49.34
C LYS A 5 33.32 -20.11 -47.85
N ASN A 6 34.03 -19.04 -47.46
CA ASN A 6 34.18 -18.71 -46.03
C ASN A 6 34.17 -17.21 -45.70
N SER A 7 33.62 -16.36 -46.57
CA SER A 7 33.61 -14.90 -46.33
C SER A 7 32.25 -14.30 -45.94
N HIS A 8 31.13 -15.04 -46.06
CA HIS A 8 29.81 -14.51 -45.70
C HIS A 8 29.37 -14.79 -44.26
N SER A 9 30.01 -15.71 -43.54
CA SER A 9 29.58 -16.09 -42.18
C SER A 9 30.11 -15.17 -41.07
N VAL A 10 31.21 -14.44 -41.31
CA VAL A 10 31.87 -13.65 -40.27
C VAL A 10 31.21 -12.27 -40.10
N PHE A 11 30.68 -11.69 -41.19
CA PHE A 11 30.00 -10.39 -41.13
C PHE A 11 28.65 -10.42 -40.41
N LEU A 12 27.96 -11.57 -40.41
CA LEU A 12 26.66 -11.69 -39.74
C LEU A 12 26.79 -11.88 -38.22
N GLN A 13 27.89 -12.47 -37.75
CA GLN A 13 28.14 -12.66 -36.31
C GLN A 13 28.60 -11.38 -35.60
N LEU A 14 29.28 -10.47 -36.30
CA LEU A 14 29.71 -9.19 -35.72
C LEU A 14 28.53 -8.22 -35.49
N ALA A 15 27.53 -8.23 -36.36
CA ALA A 15 26.33 -7.40 -36.22
C ALA A 15 25.45 -7.84 -35.03
N PHE A 16 25.42 -9.14 -34.72
CA PHE A 16 24.70 -9.65 -33.55
C PHE A 16 25.38 -9.31 -32.23
N PHE A 17 26.71 -9.17 -32.19
CA PHE A 17 27.41 -8.78 -30.97
C PHE A 17 27.25 -7.29 -30.63
N LEU A 18 27.17 -6.39 -31.62
CA LEU A 18 26.87 -4.97 -31.37
C LEU A 18 25.41 -4.72 -30.97
N ALA A 19 24.46 -5.50 -31.50
CA ALA A 19 23.06 -5.42 -31.07
C ALA A 19 22.87 -5.92 -29.63
N TYR A 20 23.66 -6.92 -29.19
CA TYR A 20 23.60 -7.43 -27.83
C TYR A 20 24.24 -6.47 -26.81
N LEU A 21 25.34 -5.78 -27.18
CA LEU A 21 25.94 -4.74 -26.35
C LEU A 21 25.11 -3.46 -26.23
N MET A 22 24.27 -3.16 -27.23
CA MET A 22 23.32 -2.04 -27.18
C MET A 22 22.03 -2.35 -26.41
N MET A 23 21.70 -3.62 -26.14
CA MET A 23 20.57 -4.00 -25.28
C MET A 23 20.93 -4.16 -23.80
N SER A 24 22.22 -4.15 -23.44
CA SER A 24 22.69 -4.07 -22.06
C SER A 24 22.85 -2.64 -21.53
N ALA A 25 22.48 -1.63 -22.32
CA ALA A 25 22.10 -0.33 -21.76
C ALA A 25 20.71 -0.47 -21.16
N VAL A 26 20.60 -1.29 -20.10
CA VAL A 26 19.62 -1.03 -19.06
C VAL A 26 19.84 0.43 -18.75
N ALA A 27 18.83 1.25 -19.05
CA ALA A 27 18.81 2.62 -18.62
C ALA A 27 19.21 2.58 -17.15
N VAL A 28 20.44 3.01 -16.86
CA VAL A 28 20.84 3.40 -15.52
C VAL A 28 20.01 4.65 -15.33
N GLY A 29 18.75 4.42 -14.92
CA GLY A 29 17.80 5.46 -14.63
C GLY A 29 18.50 6.42 -13.70
N GLU A 30 18.27 7.71 -13.90
CA GLU A 30 18.67 8.72 -12.93
C GLU A 30 18.44 8.15 -11.52
N PRO A 31 19.41 8.30 -10.58
CA PRO A 31 19.27 7.75 -9.25
C PRO A 31 17.88 8.09 -8.73
N ASP A 32 17.08 7.05 -8.45
CA ASP A 32 15.65 7.18 -8.16
C ASP A 32 15.45 8.37 -7.25
N LYS A 33 14.89 9.47 -7.78
CA LYS A 33 14.81 10.72 -7.04
C LYS A 33 14.08 10.43 -5.74
N VAL A 34 14.75 10.59 -4.61
CA VAL A 34 14.16 10.34 -3.29
C VAL A 34 13.58 11.63 -2.73
N ILE A 35 12.37 11.55 -2.19
CA ILE A 35 11.73 12.62 -1.42
C ILE A 35 11.75 12.19 0.05
N MET A 36 12.32 13.06 0.89
CA MET A 36 12.41 12.84 2.32
C MET A 36 11.11 13.27 3.00
N ALA A 37 10.63 12.46 3.93
CA ALA A 37 9.55 12.82 4.84
C ALA A 37 9.96 12.52 6.28
N SER A 38 9.55 13.36 7.21
CA SER A 38 9.67 13.11 8.64
C SER A 38 8.28 13.21 9.25
N VAL A 39 7.86 12.17 9.97
CA VAL A 39 6.57 12.12 10.65
C VAL A 39 6.83 12.14 12.16
N PRO A 40 6.43 13.20 12.87
CA PRO A 40 6.62 13.28 14.31
C PRO A 40 5.73 12.28 15.05
N LYS A 41 6.15 11.85 16.25
CA LYS A 41 5.32 11.08 17.18
C LYS A 41 4.74 12.00 18.25
N LEU A 42 3.51 11.74 18.69
CA LEU A 42 3.00 12.38 19.91
C LEU A 42 3.88 12.01 21.11
N GLY A 43 4.38 13.02 21.81
CA GLY A 43 5.28 12.81 22.97
C GLY A 43 6.78 12.80 22.62
N GLY A 44 7.15 13.05 21.37
CA GLY A 44 8.54 13.27 20.94
C GLY A 44 9.09 12.15 20.06
N GLY A 45 10.08 12.51 19.25
CA GLY A 45 10.68 11.65 18.21
C GLY A 45 9.99 11.78 16.85
N SER A 46 10.60 11.20 15.83
CA SER A 46 10.09 11.17 14.46
C SER A 46 10.52 9.90 13.74
N LEU A 47 9.70 9.44 12.80
CA LEU A 47 10.09 8.44 11.82
C LEU A 47 10.46 9.15 10.53
N GLU A 48 11.62 8.81 9.99
CA GLU A 48 12.10 9.33 8.73
C GLU A 48 11.86 8.33 7.61
N PHE A 49 11.55 8.86 6.43
CA PHE A 49 11.25 8.08 5.25
C PHE A 49 12.03 8.60 4.05
N ALA A 50 12.61 7.68 3.29
CA ALA A 50 13.22 7.91 1.99
C ALA A 50 12.28 7.36 0.91
N ILE A 51 11.43 8.22 0.36
CA ILE A 51 10.35 7.82 -0.52
C ILE A 51 10.74 8.03 -1.99
N PRO A 52 10.78 6.97 -2.82
CA PRO A 52 10.96 7.15 -4.27
C PRO A 52 9.91 8.09 -4.88
N ALA A 53 10.34 9.06 -5.66
CA ALA A 53 9.46 10.04 -6.32
C ALA A 53 8.49 9.39 -7.30
N ALA A 54 8.79 8.18 -7.78
CA ALA A 54 7.89 7.33 -8.56
C ALA A 54 6.54 7.10 -7.84
N PHE A 55 6.53 7.08 -6.51
CA PHE A 55 5.30 6.93 -5.70
C PHE A 55 4.49 8.22 -5.53
N ARG A 56 4.97 9.33 -6.14
CA ARG A 56 4.35 10.65 -6.13
C ARG A 56 3.98 11.12 -4.70
N PRO A 57 4.93 11.15 -3.76
CA PRO A 57 4.62 11.51 -2.39
C PRO A 57 4.16 12.96 -2.27
N LYS A 58 3.19 13.19 -1.39
CA LYS A 58 2.90 14.53 -0.86
C LYS A 58 3.25 14.54 0.62
N VAL A 59 4.19 15.40 1.00
CA VAL A 59 4.69 15.50 2.38
C VAL A 59 4.05 16.70 3.06
N SER A 60 3.61 16.51 4.29
CA SER A 60 3.15 17.54 5.21
C SER A 60 3.90 17.40 6.54
N GLU A 61 3.64 18.30 7.48
CA GLU A 61 4.32 18.33 8.78
C GLU A 61 4.09 17.05 9.60
N ASN A 62 2.88 16.48 9.53
CA ASN A 62 2.46 15.38 10.41
C ASN A 62 2.13 14.08 9.66
N PHE A 63 2.29 14.07 8.33
CA PHE A 63 1.95 12.93 7.50
C PHE A 63 2.59 13.03 6.12
N PHE A 64 2.61 11.92 5.40
CA PHE A 64 2.76 11.91 3.95
C PHE A 64 1.73 11.01 3.30
N THR A 65 1.47 11.23 2.01
CA THR A 65 0.60 10.38 1.20
C THR A 65 1.29 9.86 -0.04
N LEU A 66 0.91 8.66 -0.48
CA LEU A 66 1.37 8.02 -1.71
C LEU A 66 0.17 7.73 -2.61
N THR A 67 0.31 8.00 -3.90
CA THR A 67 -0.83 8.03 -4.84
C THR A 67 -0.58 7.32 -6.17
N ALA A 68 0.45 6.47 -6.23
CA ALA A 68 0.81 5.70 -7.42
C ALA A 68 0.61 4.19 -7.19
N ASP A 69 0.76 3.40 -8.24
CA ASP A 69 0.73 1.95 -8.10
C ASP A 69 1.92 1.47 -7.27
N LEU A 70 1.59 0.73 -6.20
CA LEU A 70 2.58 0.24 -5.26
C LEU A 70 2.96 -1.21 -5.58
N PRO A 71 4.24 -1.61 -5.38
CA PRO A 71 4.67 -2.97 -5.62
C PRO A 71 3.77 -3.99 -4.90
N GLY A 72 3.30 -5.00 -5.65
CA GLY A 72 2.36 -6.00 -5.15
C GLY A 72 0.88 -5.65 -5.33
N PHE A 73 0.58 -4.50 -5.94
CA PHE A 73 -0.76 -4.01 -6.26
C PHE A 73 -0.86 -3.54 -7.75
N PRO A 74 -0.96 -4.44 -8.74
CA PRO A 74 -0.99 -4.08 -10.16
C PRO A 74 -2.37 -3.60 -10.66
N ASP A 75 -3.44 -3.93 -9.95
CA ASP A 75 -4.81 -3.64 -10.36
C ASP A 75 -5.23 -2.26 -9.84
N ALA A 76 -5.21 -1.26 -10.73
CA ALA A 76 -5.69 0.07 -10.43
C ALA A 76 -7.21 0.08 -10.14
N ASP A 77 -7.63 0.79 -9.09
CA ASP A 77 -9.01 1.21 -8.93
C ASP A 77 -9.29 2.45 -9.78
N TYR A 78 -10.43 2.46 -10.46
CA TYR A 78 -10.94 3.58 -11.25
C TYR A 78 -12.06 4.33 -10.51
N SER A 79 -12.37 3.97 -9.26
CA SER A 79 -13.34 4.68 -8.44
C SER A 79 -12.74 6.00 -7.93
N GLY A 80 -13.09 7.11 -8.59
CA GLY A 80 -12.64 8.47 -8.21
C GLY A 80 -11.94 9.25 -9.33
N THR A 81 -11.26 10.35 -8.99
CA THR A 81 -10.68 11.29 -9.97
C THR A 81 -9.32 10.88 -10.54
N ARG A 82 -8.68 9.81 -10.03
CA ARG A 82 -7.42 9.25 -10.55
C ARG A 82 -7.35 7.74 -10.33
N ALA A 83 -6.91 7.02 -11.36
CA ALA A 83 -6.69 5.58 -11.28
C ALA A 83 -5.49 5.27 -10.37
N ARG A 84 -5.69 4.45 -9.33
CA ARG A 84 -4.61 4.01 -8.43
C ARG A 84 -4.99 2.70 -7.75
N SER A 85 -4.05 1.77 -7.66
CA SER A 85 -4.25 0.48 -6.99
C SER A 85 -4.28 0.59 -5.45
N LEU A 86 -3.56 1.57 -4.92
CA LEU A 86 -3.45 1.85 -3.49
C LEU A 86 -3.26 3.34 -3.24
N PHE A 87 -4.07 3.92 -2.34
CA PHE A 87 -3.79 5.22 -1.74
C PHE A 87 -3.34 4.99 -0.31
N LEU A 88 -2.20 5.56 0.09
CA LEU A 88 -1.60 5.31 1.40
C LEU A 88 -1.30 6.62 2.12
N ILE A 89 -1.59 6.68 3.41
CA ILE A 89 -1.20 7.75 4.32
C ILE A 89 -0.45 7.13 5.49
N VAL A 90 0.73 7.66 5.81
CA VAL A 90 1.39 7.40 7.10
C VAL A 90 1.36 8.69 7.90
N ARG A 91 0.86 8.62 9.13
CA ARG A 91 0.75 9.79 10.01
C ARG A 91 0.95 9.42 11.47
N THR A 92 1.11 10.45 12.29
CA THR A 92 1.05 10.32 13.75
C THR A 92 -0.31 9.77 14.19
N ARG A 93 -0.33 8.81 15.12
CA ARG A 93 -1.56 8.27 15.69
C ARG A 93 -2.30 9.35 16.47
N PRO A 94 -3.62 9.53 16.27
CA PRO A 94 -4.44 10.41 17.08
C PRO A 94 -4.37 10.02 18.57
N LYS A 95 -4.42 11.04 19.44
CA LYS A 95 -4.41 10.87 20.90
C LYS A 95 -5.57 9.99 21.41
N PHE A 96 -6.70 10.02 20.72
CA PHE A 96 -7.92 9.29 21.09
C PHE A 96 -7.97 7.86 20.55
N GLY A 97 -6.90 7.39 19.91
CA GLY A 97 -6.80 6.01 19.41
C GLY A 97 -7.15 5.87 17.93
N THR A 98 -7.47 4.63 17.55
CA THR A 98 -7.87 4.23 16.20
C THR A 98 -9.33 3.80 16.19
N LEU A 99 -9.97 3.76 15.02
CA LEU A 99 -11.30 3.20 14.83
C LEU A 99 -11.41 1.76 15.37
N ALA A 100 -10.34 0.96 15.23
CA ALA A 100 -10.30 -0.37 15.82
C ALA A 100 -10.43 -0.30 17.36
N PHE A 101 -9.77 0.66 18.01
CA PHE A 101 -9.91 0.90 19.45
C PHE A 101 -11.34 1.31 19.80
N ASP A 102 -11.96 2.22 19.05
CA ASP A 102 -13.34 2.67 19.31
C ASP A 102 -14.35 1.51 19.21
N ILE A 103 -14.17 0.62 18.24
CA ILE A 103 -15.00 -0.58 18.06
C ILE A 103 -14.80 -1.54 19.24
N LEU A 104 -13.56 -1.86 19.57
CA LEU A 104 -13.23 -2.84 20.62
C LEU A 104 -13.65 -2.39 22.02
N ASN A 105 -13.67 -1.09 22.29
CA ASN A 105 -14.10 -0.53 23.58
C ASN A 105 -15.59 -0.17 23.62
N GLY A 106 -16.37 -0.50 22.57
CA GLY A 106 -17.80 -0.21 22.53
C GLY A 106 -18.15 1.28 22.45
N LEU A 107 -17.19 2.12 22.05
CA LEU A 107 -17.39 3.56 21.87
C LEU A 107 -18.11 3.88 20.54
N LYS A 108 -18.03 2.96 19.57
CA LYS A 108 -18.75 3.07 18.30
C LYS A 108 -20.16 2.47 18.41
N ALA A 109 -21.16 3.33 18.20
CA ALA A 109 -22.58 2.96 18.30
C ALA A 109 -23.09 2.15 17.09
N ASN A 110 -24.26 1.51 17.27
CA ASN A 110 -25.00 0.78 16.23
C ASN A 110 -24.24 -0.40 15.59
N LEU A 111 -23.30 -0.98 16.33
CA LEU A 111 -22.57 -2.17 15.91
C LEU A 111 -23.24 -3.45 16.38
N LYS A 112 -23.29 -4.41 15.49
CA LYS A 112 -23.61 -5.81 15.80
C LYS A 112 -22.44 -6.69 15.40
N GLU A 113 -21.93 -7.47 16.34
CA GLU A 113 -20.91 -8.49 16.03
C GLU A 113 -21.56 -9.63 15.23
N MET A 114 -20.84 -10.06 14.19
CA MET A 114 -21.20 -11.13 13.28
C MET A 114 -20.24 -12.32 13.51
N PRO A 115 -20.56 -13.52 13.01
CA PRO A 115 -19.61 -14.62 13.04
C PRO A 115 -18.27 -14.22 12.42
N GLU A 116 -17.19 -14.71 13.01
CA GLU A 116 -15.84 -14.47 12.50
C GLU A 116 -15.70 -14.95 11.05
N GLN A 117 -14.91 -14.22 10.27
CA GLN A 117 -14.65 -14.54 8.86
C GLN A 117 -13.16 -14.37 8.59
N ASN A 118 -12.53 -15.39 8.01
CA ASN A 118 -11.12 -15.37 7.63
C ASN A 118 -10.18 -14.90 8.76
N GLY A 119 -10.45 -15.33 10.00
CA GLY A 119 -9.66 -14.95 11.17
C GLY A 119 -9.82 -13.47 11.58
N CYS A 120 -10.87 -12.81 11.11
CA CYS A 120 -11.25 -11.46 11.53
C CYS A 120 -12.52 -11.52 12.39
N ARG A 121 -12.57 -10.68 13.44
CA ARG A 121 -13.82 -10.33 14.11
C ARG A 121 -14.59 -9.37 13.21
N VAL A 122 -15.87 -9.65 12.99
CA VAL A 122 -16.67 -8.91 12.01
C VAL A 122 -17.77 -8.15 12.72
N PHE A 123 -17.90 -6.86 12.42
CA PHE A 123 -18.98 -6.02 12.94
C PHE A 123 -19.72 -5.39 11.79
N ILE A 124 -21.04 -5.33 11.90
CA ILE A 124 -21.89 -4.58 10.96
C ILE A 124 -22.44 -3.35 11.67
N GLU A 125 -22.28 -2.19 11.04
CA GLU A 125 -22.92 -0.94 11.43
C GLU A 125 -24.16 -0.70 10.60
N THR A 126 -25.29 -0.53 11.28
CA THR A 126 -26.49 0.02 10.66
C THR A 126 -26.41 1.53 10.68
N VAL A 127 -26.30 2.15 9.50
CA VAL A 127 -26.25 3.62 9.38
C VAL A 127 -27.68 4.18 9.37
N PRO A 128 -28.11 4.95 10.38
CA PRO A 128 -29.47 5.48 10.43
C PRO A 128 -29.80 6.31 9.18
N GLY A 129 -30.96 6.05 8.57
CA GLY A 129 -31.42 6.76 7.38
C GLY A 129 -30.70 6.37 6.09
N LYS A 130 -29.84 5.35 6.08
CA LYS A 130 -29.26 4.78 4.85
C LYS A 130 -29.61 3.31 4.70
N ASN A 131 -29.86 2.88 3.46
CA ASN A 131 -30.07 1.47 3.10
C ASN A 131 -28.75 0.69 2.95
N THR A 132 -27.63 1.24 3.41
CA THR A 132 -26.32 0.60 3.31
C THR A 132 -25.79 0.29 4.69
N SER A 133 -25.17 -0.87 4.82
CA SER A 133 -24.47 -1.27 6.04
C SER A 133 -22.97 -1.16 5.80
N ILE A 134 -22.25 -0.71 6.83
CA ILE A 134 -20.79 -0.69 6.81
C ILE A 134 -20.31 -1.93 7.55
N ILE A 135 -19.40 -2.69 6.96
CA ILE A 135 -18.83 -3.87 7.61
C ILE A 135 -17.40 -3.55 8.03
N TYR A 136 -17.06 -3.90 9.27
CA TYR A 136 -15.72 -3.76 9.83
C TYR A 136 -15.13 -5.15 10.08
N PHE A 137 -13.95 -5.39 9.55
CA PHE A 137 -13.15 -6.59 9.81
C PHE A 137 -11.96 -6.20 10.68
N LEU A 138 -11.90 -6.77 11.88
CA LEU A 138 -10.86 -6.48 12.87
C LEU A 138 -9.95 -7.69 13.06
N PHE A 139 -8.65 -7.45 13.04
CA PHE A 139 -7.63 -8.42 13.40
C PHE A 139 -6.43 -7.70 14.04
N ASN A 140 -5.50 -8.46 14.60
CA ASN A 140 -4.24 -7.93 15.09
C ASN A 140 -3.11 -8.33 14.15
N ASP A 141 -2.15 -7.43 13.95
CA ASP A 141 -0.90 -7.75 13.26
C ASP A 141 -0.04 -8.72 14.10
N GLU A 142 1.10 -9.15 13.54
CA GLU A 142 2.04 -10.07 14.21
C GLU A 142 2.63 -9.51 15.52
N ARG A 143 2.50 -8.21 15.79
CA ARG A 143 2.97 -7.51 17.00
C ARG A 143 1.83 -7.19 17.96
N GLY A 144 0.60 -7.63 17.67
CA GLY A 144 -0.57 -7.35 18.50
C GLY A 144 -1.17 -5.96 18.29
N ASN A 145 -0.75 -5.21 17.26
CA ASN A 145 -1.38 -3.93 16.95
C ASN A 145 -2.72 -4.14 16.22
N PRO A 146 -3.78 -3.41 16.59
CA PRO A 146 -5.07 -3.57 15.96
C PRO A 146 -5.08 -2.99 14.54
N VAL A 147 -5.73 -3.74 13.65
CA VAL A 147 -6.06 -3.36 12.28
C VAL A 147 -7.57 -3.42 12.11
N VAL A 148 -8.14 -2.41 11.48
CA VAL A 148 -9.53 -2.44 11.00
C VAL A 148 -9.57 -2.22 9.49
N VAL A 149 -10.32 -3.09 8.83
CA VAL A 149 -10.69 -2.94 7.42
C VAL A 149 -12.16 -2.61 7.36
N THR A 150 -12.49 -1.51 6.70
CA THR A 150 -13.86 -1.05 6.48
C THR A 150 -14.28 -1.40 5.06
N ASP A 151 -15.38 -2.13 4.93
CA ASP A 151 -16.14 -2.27 3.69
C ASP A 151 -17.33 -1.29 3.72
N PRO A 152 -17.28 -0.20 2.95
CA PRO A 152 -18.37 0.76 2.88
C PRO A 152 -19.64 0.21 2.19
N GLY A 153 -19.56 -0.96 1.54
CA GLY A 153 -20.60 -1.56 0.71
C GLY A 153 -20.32 -1.44 -0.79
N GLU A 154 -21.23 -1.96 -1.62
CA GLU A 154 -21.08 -2.11 -3.08
C GLU A 154 -20.87 -0.79 -3.85
N TRP A 155 -21.25 0.34 -3.28
CA TRP A 155 -21.04 1.64 -3.91
C TRP A 155 -19.56 2.07 -3.91
N SER A 156 -18.72 1.45 -3.08
CA SER A 156 -17.27 1.66 -3.03
C SER A 156 -16.54 0.50 -3.71
N GLY A 157 -15.70 0.83 -4.71
CA GLY A 157 -14.78 -0.12 -5.34
C GLY A 157 -13.57 -0.50 -4.47
N SER A 158 -13.44 0.13 -3.30
CA SER A 158 -12.32 -0.04 -2.38
C SER A 158 -12.77 -0.36 -0.96
N TYR A 159 -11.90 -1.09 -0.28
CA TYR A 159 -11.87 -1.29 1.17
C TYR A 159 -10.94 -0.24 1.80
N HIS A 160 -11.20 0.16 3.05
CA HIS A 160 -10.37 1.16 3.76
C HIS A 160 -9.70 0.55 4.98
N TRP A 161 -8.37 0.63 5.05
CA TRP A 161 -7.55 0.19 6.16
C TRP A 161 -7.28 1.33 7.13
N GLU A 162 -7.28 0.99 8.42
CA GLU A 162 -6.63 1.74 9.46
C GLU A 162 -5.84 0.77 10.36
N HIS A 163 -4.52 0.88 10.33
CA HIS A 163 -3.59 0.06 11.09
C HIS A 163 -2.88 0.91 12.13
N ALA A 164 -2.96 0.51 13.40
CA ALA A 164 -2.17 1.04 14.50
C ALA A 164 -0.68 0.66 14.34
N TYR A 165 0.01 1.27 13.38
CA TYR A 165 1.39 0.94 13.01
C TYR A 165 2.43 1.47 14.00
N THR A 166 3.26 0.58 14.56
CA THR A 166 4.35 0.88 15.52
C THR A 166 3.90 1.80 16.68
N GLU A 167 4.80 2.17 17.58
CA GLU A 167 4.41 3.00 18.72
C GLU A 167 4.10 4.45 18.29
N GLY A 168 2.83 4.84 18.30
CA GLY A 168 2.39 6.23 18.09
C GLY A 168 2.20 6.66 16.64
N TYR A 169 2.19 5.72 15.68
CA TYR A 169 1.86 5.99 14.28
C TYR A 169 0.65 5.19 13.82
N GLU A 170 0.15 5.54 12.64
CA GLU A 170 -0.86 4.78 11.94
C GLU A 170 -0.63 4.80 10.43
N ILE A 171 -1.10 3.73 9.79
CA ILE A 171 -1.21 3.62 8.33
C ILE A 171 -2.69 3.65 7.98
N LYS A 172 -3.09 4.52 7.07
CA LYS A 172 -4.38 4.46 6.39
C LYS A 172 -4.18 4.10 4.94
N ALA A 173 -5.04 3.23 4.42
CA ALA A 173 -4.98 2.85 3.03
C ALA A 173 -6.36 2.65 2.40
N GLU A 174 -6.50 3.01 1.13
CA GLU A 174 -7.63 2.62 0.28
C GLU A 174 -7.13 1.57 -0.71
N VAL A 175 -7.70 0.37 -0.65
CA VAL A 175 -7.25 -0.80 -1.44
C VAL A 175 -8.43 -1.32 -2.26
N ASN A 176 -8.21 -1.56 -3.55
CA ASN A 176 -9.24 -2.08 -4.44
C ASN A 176 -9.82 -3.42 -3.94
N LYS A 177 -11.15 -3.60 -3.99
CA LYS A 177 -11.82 -4.85 -3.60
C LYS A 177 -11.40 -6.09 -4.43
N LYS A 178 -10.81 -5.89 -5.62
CA LYS A 178 -10.23 -6.97 -6.45
C LYS A 178 -9.14 -7.76 -5.75
N TYR A 179 -8.48 -7.19 -4.73
CA TYR A 179 -7.51 -7.92 -3.91
C TYR A 179 -8.16 -8.92 -2.93
N GLY A 180 -9.50 -9.00 -2.91
CA GLY A 180 -10.26 -9.96 -2.12
C GLY A 180 -10.23 -9.68 -0.61
N THR A 181 -10.56 -10.70 0.17
CA THR A 181 -10.73 -10.62 1.63
C THR A 181 -9.59 -11.28 2.41
N GLU A 182 -8.44 -11.54 1.78
CA GLU A 182 -7.21 -11.98 2.45
C GLU A 182 -6.54 -10.82 3.20
N PHE A 183 -7.28 -10.17 4.11
CA PHE A 183 -6.93 -8.86 4.65
C PHE A 183 -5.58 -8.83 5.39
N GLN A 184 -5.25 -9.87 6.16
CA GLN A 184 -3.97 -9.96 6.87
C GLN A 184 -2.78 -10.02 5.89
N LYS A 185 -2.95 -10.69 4.75
CA LYS A 185 -1.91 -10.81 3.72
C LYS A 185 -1.71 -9.50 2.97
N VAL A 186 -2.80 -8.79 2.68
CA VAL A 186 -2.77 -7.44 2.10
C VAL A 186 -2.09 -6.46 3.05
N ASP A 187 -2.48 -6.46 4.32
CA ASP A 187 -1.88 -5.62 5.36
C ASP A 187 -0.38 -5.87 5.50
N LYS A 188 0.04 -7.14 5.53
CA LYS A 188 1.46 -7.50 5.56
C LYS A 188 2.24 -6.93 4.37
N LYS A 189 1.67 -6.89 3.17
CA LYS A 189 2.30 -6.25 2.01
C LYS A 189 2.43 -4.73 2.20
N ILE A 190 1.38 -4.07 2.69
CA ILE A 190 1.37 -2.63 2.99
C ILE A 190 2.46 -2.30 4.01
N VAL A 191 2.51 -3.04 5.12
CA VAL A 191 3.49 -2.85 6.19
C VAL A 191 4.92 -3.09 5.69
N ASN A 192 5.15 -4.17 4.93
CA ASN A 192 6.46 -4.44 4.34
C ASN A 192 6.92 -3.32 3.41
N PHE A 193 5.99 -2.78 2.61
CA PHE A 193 6.29 -1.64 1.76
C PHE A 193 6.65 -0.39 2.60
N VAL A 194 5.84 -0.02 3.60
CA VAL A 194 6.14 1.13 4.47
C VAL A 194 7.48 0.95 5.20
N ASN A 195 7.77 -0.25 5.70
CA ASN A 195 9.06 -0.57 6.32
C ASN A 195 10.24 -0.42 5.35
N SER A 196 10.04 -0.71 4.06
CA SER A 196 11.11 -0.62 3.05
C SER A 196 11.55 0.81 2.73
N ILE A 197 10.66 1.79 2.91
CA ILE A 197 10.94 3.22 2.71
C ILE A 197 11.31 3.95 4.01
N MET A 198 11.22 3.28 5.15
CA MET A 198 11.59 3.85 6.45
C MET A 198 13.12 3.86 6.63
N ARG A 199 13.66 4.99 7.07
CA ARG A 199 15.06 5.10 7.51
C ARG A 199 15.17 4.79 9.00
N ARG A 200 16.15 3.95 9.34
CA ARG A 200 16.48 3.60 10.72
C ARG A 200 17.49 4.58 11.29
#